data_AF-A0A1I1XNB1-F1
#
_entry.id   AF-A0A1I1XNB1-F1
#
_cell.length_a   1.000
_cell.length_b   1.000
_cell.length_c   1.000
_cell.angle_alpha   90.00
_cell.angle_beta   90.00
_cell.angle_gamma   90.00
#
_symmetry.space_group_name_H-M   'P 1'
#
loop_
_entity.id
_entity.type
_entity.pdbx_description
1 polymer ?
#
loop_
_entity_poly.entity_id
_entity_poly.type
_entity_poly.pdbx_seq_one_letter_code
_entity_poly.pdbx_strand_id
1 'polypeptide(L)' 'MSKRWGSCTRTNAIILNPDLIKLPYTLIDYVIVHELCHTKVKSHAKEFWAELSHYMPNWRELDEWLSRYRV' A
#
# COMPACT_ATOMS: atom_id res chain seq x y z
N MET A 1 13.18 10.39 7.08
CA MET A 1 12.15 9.32 6.98
C MET A 1 12.44 8.51 5.74
N SER A 2 12.24 7.19 5.79
CA SER A 2 12.45 6.34 4.62
C SER A 2 11.51 6.76 3.49
N LYS A 3 12.00 6.77 2.24
CA LYS A 3 11.24 7.03 1.02
C LYS A 3 10.15 5.96 0.80
N ARG A 4 9.05 6.02 1.56
CA ARG A 4 7.91 5.12 1.44
C ARG A 4 6.62 5.92 1.55
N TRP A 5 5.59 5.43 0.84
CA TRP A 5 4.25 6.01 0.87
C TRP A 5 3.46 5.60 2.13
N GLY A 6 3.75 4.42 2.67
CA GLY A 6 3.17 3.91 3.91
C GLY A 6 4.08 2.87 4.56
N SER A 7 3.70 2.47 5.78
CA SER A 7 4.21 1.27 6.42
C SER A 7 3.25 0.77 7.51
N CYS A 8 3.26 -0.53 7.74
CA CYS A 8 2.59 -1.17 8.87
C CYS A 8 3.64 -1.75 9.83
N THR A 9 3.55 -1.39 11.11
CA THR A 9 4.44 -1.94 12.14
C THR A 9 4.09 -3.39 12.47
N ARG A 10 4.96 -4.05 13.25
CA ARG A 10 4.69 -5.41 13.76
C ARG A 10 3.45 -5.45 14.68
N THR A 11 3.13 -4.34 15.35
CA THR A 11 1.98 -4.18 16.24
C THR A 11 0.74 -3.60 15.56
N ASN A 12 0.68 -3.64 14.22
CA ASN A 12 -0.45 -3.16 13.41
C ASN A 12 -0.70 -1.64 13.46
N ALA A 13 0.29 -0.84 13.85
CA ALA A 13 0.20 0.61 13.63
C ALA A 13 0.45 0.92 12.16
N ILE A 14 -0.50 1.60 11.51
CA ILE A 14 -0.39 2.07 10.13
C ILE A 14 0.14 3.50 10.15
N ILE A 15 1.22 3.72 9.41
CA ILE A 15 1.89 5.01 9.28
C ILE A 15 1.84 5.39 7.82
N LEU A 16 1.22 6.53 7.53
CA LEU A 16 1.04 7.04 6.18
C LEU A 16 1.92 8.28 5.96
N ASN A 17 2.51 8.40 4.78
CA ASN A 17 3.23 9.60 4.41
C ASN A 17 2.23 10.72 4.07
N PRO A 18 2.31 11.92 4.67
CA PRO A 18 1.42 13.04 4.34
C PRO A 18 1.41 13.43 2.86
N ASP A 19 2.52 13.20 2.15
CA ASP A 19 2.61 13.47 0.71
C ASP A 19 1.69 12.61 -0.15
N LEU A 20 1.06 11.56 0.41
CA LEU A 20 -0.03 10.82 -0.24
C LEU A 20 -1.12 11.77 -0.77
N ILE A 21 -1.38 12.90 -0.10
CA ILE A 21 -2.39 13.87 -0.55
C ILE A 21 -2.14 14.43 -1.96
N LYS A 22 -0.90 14.30 -2.45
CA LYS A 22 -0.49 14.75 -3.80
C LYS A 22 -0.79 13.70 -4.88
N LEU A 23 -1.15 12.47 -4.50
CA LEU A 23 -1.46 11.39 -5.42
C LEU A 23 -2.94 11.42 -5.84
N PRO A 24 -3.29 10.88 -7.02
CA PRO A 24 -4.66 10.52 -7.36
C PRO A 24 -5.32 9.68 -6.24
N TYR A 25 -6.60 9.93 -5.96
CA TYR A 25 -7.33 9.24 -4.88
C TYR A 25 -7.24 7.72 -4.96
N THR A 26 -7.28 7.15 -6.16
CA THR A 26 -7.14 5.70 -6.39
C THR A 26 -5.79 5.14 -5.90
N LEU A 27 -4.72 5.93 -5.98
CA LEU A 27 -3.40 5.53 -5.48
C LEU A 27 -3.29 5.72 -3.97
N ILE A 28 -4.01 6.69 -3.39
CA ILE A 28 -4.14 6.84 -1.95
C ILE A 28 -4.85 5.62 -1.37
N ASP A 29 -5.99 5.24 -1.94
CA ASP A 29 -6.73 4.04 -1.55
C ASP A 29 -5.88 2.79 -1.69
N TYR A 30 -5.11 2.67 -2.78
CA TYR A 30 -4.17 1.56 -2.99
C TYR A 30 -3.17 1.44 -1.84
N VAL A 31 -2.51 2.53 -1.45
CA VAL A 31 -1.53 2.51 -0.35
C VAL A 31 -2.21 2.19 0.97
N ILE A 32 -3.40 2.74 1.25
CA ILE A 32 -4.14 2.45 2.49
C ILE A 32 -4.49 0.97 2.57
N VAL A 33 -5.06 0.39 1.51
CA VAL A 33 -5.43 -1.03 1.47
C VAL A 33 -4.18 -1.92 1.53
N HIS A 34 -3.07 -1.52 0.89
CA HIS A 34 -1.78 -2.21 0.99
C HIS A 34 -1.31 -2.31 2.45
N GLU A 35 -1.32 -1.19 3.20
CA GLU A 35 -0.91 -1.20 4.60
C GLU A 35 -1.91 -1.94 5.51
N LEU A 36 -3.20 -1.90 5.20
CA LEU A 36 -4.21 -2.70 5.89
C LEU A 36 -3.98 -4.20 5.68
N CYS A 37 -3.60 -4.64 4.48
CA CYS A 37 -3.25 -6.04 4.20
C CYS A 37 -2.07 -6.51 5.07
N HIS A 38 -1.12 -5.61 5.38
CA HIS A 38 -0.04 -5.91 6.30
C HIS A 38 -0.47 -6.19 7.74
N THR A 39 -1.70 -5.87 8.15
CA THR A 39 -2.22 -6.31 9.46
C THR A 39 -2.47 -7.82 9.52
N LYS A 40 -2.68 -8.47 8.37
CA LYS A 40 -2.90 -9.92 8.23
C LYS A 40 -1.65 -10.65 7.74
N VAL A 41 -0.94 -10.10 6.75
CA VAL A 41 0.24 -10.74 6.13
C VAL A 41 1.43 -9.77 6.12
N LYS A 42 2.44 -10.04 6.94
CA LYS A 42 3.55 -9.09 7.21
C LYS A 42 4.61 -8.98 6.10
N SER A 43 4.63 -9.90 5.14
CA SER A 43 5.56 -9.90 4.01
C SER A 43 4.79 -9.83 2.70
N HIS A 44 5.42 -9.36 1.62
CA HIS A 44 4.86 -9.37 0.26
C HIS A 44 4.90 -10.76 -0.40
N ALA A 45 4.59 -11.81 0.37
CA ALA A 45 4.50 -13.19 -0.11
C ALA A 45 3.21 -13.40 -0.92
N LYS A 46 3.03 -14.61 -1.47
CA LYS A 46 1.86 -14.95 -2.30
C LYS A 46 0.54 -14.67 -1.56
N GLU A 47 0.51 -14.94 -0.26
CA GLU A 47 -0.64 -14.72 0.62
C GLU A 47 -1.02 -13.24 0.71
N PHE A 48 -0.03 -12.34 0.72
CA PHE A 48 -0.29 -10.89 0.74
C PHE A 48 -0.96 -10.44 -0.56
N TRP A 49 -0.44 -10.87 -1.70
CA TRP A 49 -1.02 -10.50 -2.99
C TRP A 49 -2.40 -11.12 -3.20
N ALA A 50 -2.65 -12.32 -2.67
CA ALA A 50 -3.97 -12.92 -2.65
C ALA A 50 -4.94 -12.09 -1.79
N GLU A 51 -4.53 -11.70 -0.58
CA GLU A 51 -5.31 -10.84 0.31
C GLU A 51 -5.65 -9.49 -0.34
N LEU A 52 -4.65 -8.83 -0.92
CA LEU A 52 -4.83 -7.55 -1.60
C LEU A 52 -5.78 -7.68 -2.81
N SER A 53 -5.69 -8.79 -3.56
CA SER A 53 -6.55 -9.05 -4.72
C SER A 53 -8.02 -9.21 -4.36
N HIS A 54 -8.36 -9.59 -3.12
CA HIS A 54 -9.76 -9.64 -2.67
C HIS A 54 -10.39 -8.25 -2.58
N TYR A 55 -9.60 -7.22 -2.30
CA TYR A 55 -10.08 -5.84 -2.13
C TYR A 55 -9.81 -4.98 -3.36
N MET A 56 -8.70 -5.22 -4.06
CA MET A 56 -8.28 -4.48 -5.25
C MET A 56 -7.78 -5.43 -6.34
N PRO A 57 -8.67 -5.97 -7.19
CA PRO A 57 -8.28 -6.90 -8.26
C PRO A 57 -7.29 -6.31 -9.27
N ASN A 58 -7.31 -4.98 -9.46
CA ASN A 58 -6.42 -4.23 -10.36
C ASN A 58 -5.14 -3.71 -9.68
N TRP A 59 -4.75 -4.26 -8.53
CA TRP A 59 -3.60 -3.79 -7.75
C TRP A 59 -2.30 -3.69 -8.55
N ARG A 60 -2.08 -4.57 -9.56
CA ARG A 60 -0.87 -4.57 -10.40
C ARG A 60 -0.73 -3.27 -11.19
N GLU A 61 -1.83 -2.82 -11.80
CA GLU A 61 -1.87 -1.56 -12.55
C GLU A 61 -1.66 -0.37 -11.63
N LEU A 62 -2.23 -0.43 -10.41
CA LEU A 62 -2.06 0.60 -9.39
C LEU A 62 -0.61 0.65 -8.87
N ASP A 63 0.04 -0.50 -8.70
CA ASP A 63 1.46 -0.59 -8.30
C ASP A 63 2.39 0.00 -9.36
N GLU A 64 2.18 -0.37 -10.62
CA GLU A 64 2.91 0.18 -11.77
C GLU A 64 2.64 1.68 -11.97
N TRP A 65 1.45 2.16 -11.63
CA TRP A 65 1.13 3.58 -11.69
C TRP A 65 1.79 4.33 -10.52
N LEU A 66 1.75 3.78 -9.30
CA LEU A 66 2.39 4.34 -8.11
C LEU A 66 3.90 4.46 -8.29
N SER A 67 4.55 3.51 -8.97
CA SER A 67 6.00 3.51 -9.21
C SER A 67 6.49 4.70 -10.04
N ARG A 68 5.59 5.45 -10.70
CA ARG A 68 5.91 6.67 -11.45
C ARG A 68 6.08 7.89 -10.54
N TYR A 69 5.63 7.80 -9.29
CA TYR A 69 5.75 8.86 -8.30
C TYR A 69 6.97 8.61 -7.41
N ARG A 70 7.67 9.70 -7.05
CA ARG A 70 8.77 9.66 -6.09
C ARG A 70 8.31 10.21 -4.75
N VAL A 71 8.84 9.60 -3.69
CA VAL A 71 8.70 10.03 -2.29
C VAL A 71 10.07 10.25 -1.67
#